data_AF-A0A956SQ68-F1
#
_entry.id   AF-A0A956SQ68-F1
#
_cell.length_a   1.000
_cell.length_b   1.000
_cell.length_c   1.000
_cell.angle_alpha   90.00
_cell.angle_beta   90.00
_cell.angle_gamma   90.00
#
_symmetry.space_group_name_H-M   'P 1'
#
loop_
_entity.id
_entity.type
_entity.pdbx_description
1 polymer ?
#
loop_
_entity_poly.entity_id
_entity_poly.type
_entity_poly.pdbx_seq_one_letter_code
_entity_poly.pdbx_strand_id
1 'polypeptide(L)'
;MMSEFKEFALKGNVMDLAVGVIIGGAFGGIVKSLTDDLIMPVVGKALGGFRFENFFIPLGDVPAGTENTLAAVREAGVPVFAYGNF
;
A
#
# COMPACT_ATOMS: atom_id res chain seq x y z
N MET A 1 21.70 27.19 16.69
CA MET A 1 20.68 26.42 15.97
C MET A 1 21.27 25.35 15.07
N MET A 2 21.98 25.68 13.98
CA MET A 2 22.54 24.65 13.07
C MET A 2 23.65 23.79 13.72
N SER A 3 24.48 24.39 14.59
CA SER A 3 25.50 23.70 15.39
C SER A 3 24.87 22.81 16.47
N GLU A 4 23.89 23.34 17.21
CA GLU A 4 23.15 22.62 18.25
C GLU A 4 22.33 21.46 17.67
N PHE A 5 21.77 21.61 16.46
CA PHE A 5 21.09 20.53 15.75
C PHE A 5 22.06 19.44 15.32
N LYS A 6 23.28 19.80 14.89
CA LYS A 6 24.34 18.85 14.57
C LYS A 6 24.78 18.07 15.82
N GLU A 7 24.98 18.74 16.95
CA GLU A 7 25.29 18.07 18.22
C GLU A 7 24.15 17.18 18.71
N PHE A 8 22.89 17.60 18.51
CA PHE A 8 21.71 16.79 18.83
C PHE A 8 21.59 15.55 17.94
N ALA A 9 21.79 15.69 16.63
CA ALA A 9 21.72 14.60 15.66
C ALA A 9 22.88 13.61 15.81
N LEU A 10 24.05 14.06 16.27
CA LEU A 10 25.21 13.20 16.56
C LEU A 10 25.08 12.45 17.89
N LYS A 11 24.03 12.68 18.68
CA LYS A 11 23.73 11.83 19.83
C LYS A 11 23.36 10.44 19.32
N GLY A 12 24.17 9.43 19.64
CA GLY A 12 24.00 8.05 19.15
C GLY A 12 22.56 7.52 19.30
N ASN A 13 21.91 7.77 20.44
CA ASN A 13 20.51 7.34 20.68
C ASN A 13 19.50 7.92 19.66
N VAL A 14 19.71 9.16 19.18
CA VAL A 14 18.81 9.80 18.20
C VAL A 14 19.09 9.28 16.79
N MET A 15 20.36 9.07 16.45
CA MET A 15 20.76 8.54 15.15
C MET A 15 20.29 7.09 14.97
N ASP A 16 20.49 6.24 15.99
CA ASP A 16 20.07 4.83 15.97
C ASP A 16 18.54 4.69 15.90
N LEU A 17 17.81 5.56 16.61
CA LEU A 17 16.36 5.63 16.52
C LEU A 17 15.89 6.03 15.11
N ALA A 18 16.52 7.04 14.50
CA ALA A 18 16.20 7.49 13.16
C ALA A 18 16.42 6.38 12.12
N VAL A 19 17.54 5.65 12.22
CA VAL A 19 17.83 4.49 11.36
C VAL A 19 16.78 3.39 11.57
N GLY A 20 16.41 3.10 12.82
CA GLY A 20 15.37 2.10 13.13
C GLY A 20 14.01 2.44 12.51
N VAL A 21 13.59 3.72 12.55
CA VAL A 21 12.33 4.17 11.94
C VAL A 21 12.39 4.10 10.41
N ILE A 22 13.51 4.49 9.80
CA ILE A 22 13.70 4.41 8.33
C ILE A 22 13.63 2.96 7.86
N ILE A 23 14.32 2.05 8.55
CA ILE A 23 14.30 0.62 8.22
C ILE A 23 12.89 0.04 8.45
N GLY A 24 12.23 0.39 9.56
CA GLY A 24 10.87 -0.05 9.85
C GLY A 24 9.86 0.39 8.79
N GLY A 25 9.97 1.63 8.31
CA GLY A 25 9.12 2.15 7.23
C GLY A 25 9.39 1.48 5.88
N ALA A 26 10.67 1.28 5.52
CA ALA A 26 11.04 0.63 4.26
C ALA A 26 10.68 -0.86 4.24
N PHE A 27 10.87 -1.57 5.36
CA PHE A 27 10.55 -2.99 5.48
C PHE A 27 9.05 -3.26 5.37
N GLY A 28 8.20 -2.31 5.77
CA GLY A 28 6.76 -2.39 5.59
C GLY A 28 6.34 -2.61 4.14
N GLY A 29 6.99 -1.94 3.18
CA GLY A 29 6.71 -2.13 1.74
C GLY A 29 7.07 -3.53 1.23
N ILE A 30 8.13 -4.12 1.77
CA ILE A 30 8.55 -5.49 1.45
C ILE A 30 7.54 -6.49 1.98
N VAL A 31 7.12 -6.35 3.25
CA VAL A 31 6.11 -7.20 3.87
C VAL A 31 4.76 -7.05 3.17
N LYS A 32 4.39 -5.84 2.76
CA LYS A 32 3.17 -5.58 2.00
C LYS A 32 3.19 -6.31 0.65
N SER A 33 4.24 -6.12 -0.14
CA SER A 33 4.37 -6.79 -1.46
C SER A 33 4.38 -8.32 -1.32
N LEU A 34 5.09 -8.86 -0.32
CA LEU A 34 5.05 -10.30 -0.02
C LEU A 34 3.63 -10.79 0.31
N THR A 35 2.87 -9.99 1.06
CA THR A 35 1.51 -10.35 1.45
C THR A 35 0.57 -10.30 0.25
N ASP A 36 0.61 -9.22 -0.52
CA ASP A 36 -0.30 -8.97 -1.65
C ASP A 36 0.01 -9.87 -2.85
N ASP A 37 1.28 -10.09 -3.16
CA ASP A 37 1.70 -10.80 -4.37
C ASP A 37 1.83 -12.32 -4.18
N LEU A 38 2.03 -12.79 -2.94
CA LEU A 38 2.26 -14.22 -2.65
C LEU A 38 1.26 -14.83 -1.67
N ILE A 39 0.97 -14.17 -0.55
CA ILE A 39 0.08 -14.75 0.48
C ILE A 39 -1.38 -14.65 0.03
N MET A 40 -1.84 -13.46 -0.33
CA MET A 40 -3.23 -13.17 -0.71
C MET A 40 -3.71 -13.99 -1.92
N PRO A 41 -2.91 -14.24 -2.98
CA PRO A 41 -3.35 -15.09 -4.09
C PRO A 41 -3.50 -16.56 -3.68
N VAL A 42 -2.64 -17.04 -2.77
CA VAL A 42 -2.73 -18.42 -2.25
C VAL A 42 -3.93 -18.57 -1.31
N VAL A 43 -4.16 -17.60 -0.43
CA VAL A 43 -5.34 -17.55 0.46
C VAL A 43 -6.62 -17.42 -0.37
N GLY A 44 -6.63 -16.53 -1.37
CA GLY A 44 -7.74 -16.35 -2.30
C GLY A 44 -8.06 -17.64 -3.04
N LYS A 45 -7.05 -18.38 -3.52
CA LYS A 45 -7.24 -19.71 -4.13
C LYS A 45 -7.79 -20.73 -3.12
N ALA A 46 -7.31 -20.74 -1.88
CA ALA A 46 -7.75 -21.68 -0.85
C ALA A 46 -9.19 -21.42 -0.37
N LEU A 47 -9.63 -20.15 -0.34
CA LEU A 47 -10.97 -19.74 0.09
C LEU A 47 -12.01 -19.70 -1.05
N GLY A 48 -11.67 -20.20 -2.26
CA GLY A 48 -12.64 -20.35 -3.36
C GLY A 48 -12.54 -19.30 -4.48
N GLY A 49 -11.39 -18.68 -4.68
CA GLY A 49 -11.12 -17.78 -5.81
C GLY A 49 -11.41 -16.30 -5.55
N PHE A 50 -11.58 -15.89 -4.29
CA PHE A 50 -11.77 -14.48 -3.95
C PHE A 50 -10.51 -13.66 -4.28
N ARG A 51 -10.63 -12.75 -5.24
CA ARG A 51 -9.61 -11.74 -5.57
C ARG A 51 -10.05 -10.39 -5.03
N PHE A 52 -9.56 -10.05 -3.84
CA PHE A 52 -9.93 -8.82 -3.15
C PHE A 52 -9.40 -7.55 -3.84
N GLU A 53 -8.35 -7.66 -4.68
CA GLU A 53 -7.86 -6.55 -5.52
C GLU A 53 -8.95 -5.83 -6.33
N ASN A 54 -9.92 -6.58 -6.86
CA ASN A 54 -10.95 -6.06 -7.77
C ASN A 54 -12.32 -5.95 -7.10
N PHE A 55 -12.38 -5.97 -5.77
CA PHE A 55 -13.63 -5.71 -5.05
C PHE A 55 -13.83 -4.22 -4.88
N PHE A 56 -14.62 -3.65 -5.76
CA PHE A 56 -14.97 -2.24 -5.71
C PHE A 56 -16.38 -1.99 -6.22
N ILE A 57 -16.97 -0.91 -5.71
CA ILE A 57 -18.23 -0.36 -6.19
C ILE A 57 -17.90 1.00 -6.82
N PRO A 58 -18.11 1.19 -8.13
CA PRO A 58 -18.02 2.51 -8.73
C PRO A 58 -19.16 3.40 -8.18
N LEU A 59 -18.82 4.62 -7.80
CA LEU A 59 -19.77 5.61 -7.28
C LEU A 59 -20.22 6.62 -8.36
N GLY A 60 -19.86 6.36 -9.62
CA GLY A 60 -20.23 7.16 -10.79
C GLY A 60 -20.31 6.32 -12.05
N ASP A 61 -20.64 6.96 -13.17
CA ASP A 61 -20.80 6.29 -14.46
C ASP A 61 -19.44 5.79 -14.99
N VAL A 62 -19.34 4.49 -15.21
CA VAL A 62 -18.14 3.86 -15.80
C VAL A 62 -18.21 4.00 -17.32
N PRO A 63 -17.23 4.66 -17.97
CA PRO A 63 -17.20 4.79 -19.42
C PRO A 63 -17.21 3.42 -20.12
N ALA A 64 -17.98 3.31 -21.21
CA ALA A 64 -18.08 2.08 -22.00
C ALA A 64 -16.71 1.73 -22.60
N GLY A 65 -16.20 0.53 -22.27
CA GLY A 65 -14.87 0.06 -22.68
C GLY A 65 -13.82 0.04 -21.57
N THR A 66 -14.13 0.56 -20.38
CA THR A 66 -13.26 0.43 -19.21
C THR A 66 -13.24 -1.03 -18.73
N GLU A 67 -12.05 -1.60 -18.54
CA GLU A 67 -11.93 -2.94 -17.96
C GLU A 67 -12.50 -2.95 -16.53
N ASN A 68 -13.12 -4.08 -16.12
CA ASN A 68 -13.66 -4.26 -14.76
C ASN A 68 -12.54 -4.52 -13.73
N THR A 69 -11.52 -3.67 -13.73
CA THR A 69 -10.41 -3.68 -12.77
C THR A 69 -10.40 -2.38 -11.99
N LEU A 70 -10.00 -2.44 -10.72
CA LEU A 70 -9.95 -1.26 -9.86
C LEU A 70 -9.05 -0.16 -10.45
N ALA A 71 -7.94 -0.57 -11.06
CA ALA A 71 -6.98 0.33 -11.70
C ALA A 71 -7.59 1.07 -12.89
N ALA A 72 -8.26 0.36 -13.81
CA ALA A 72 -8.85 0.97 -14.99
C ALA A 72 -9.98 1.94 -14.65
N VAL A 73 -10.83 1.61 -13.66
CA VAL A 73 -11.93 2.49 -13.24
C VAL A 73 -11.42 3.74 -12.50
N ARG A 74 -10.33 3.64 -11.73
CA ARG A 74 -9.65 4.81 -11.15
C ARG A 74 -8.98 5.68 -12.21
N GLU A 75 -8.34 5.07 -13.19
CA GLU A 75 -7.69 5.78 -14.29
C GLU A 75 -8.69 6.50 -15.19
N ALA A 76 -9.88 5.92 -15.37
CA ALA A 76 -11.03 6.56 -16.01
C ALA A 76 -11.61 7.76 -15.23
N GLY A 77 -11.05 8.10 -14.06
CA GLY A 77 -11.47 9.23 -13.24
C GLY A 77 -12.77 9.00 -12.48
N VAL A 78 -13.26 7.76 -12.42
CA VAL A 78 -14.50 7.42 -11.72
C VAL A 78 -14.19 7.23 -10.23
N PRO A 79 -14.90 7.91 -9.33
CA PRO A 79 -14.77 7.66 -7.90
C PRO A 79 -15.16 6.22 -7.58
N VAL A 80 -14.30 5.47 -6.88
CA VAL A 80 -14.54 4.07 -6.53
C VAL A 80 -14.44 3.85 -5.03
N PHE A 81 -15.37 3.06 -4.49
CA PHE A 81 -15.26 2.50 -3.16
C PHE A 81 -14.66 1.09 -3.27
N ALA A 82 -13.36 0.97 -3.06
CA ALA A 82 -12.67 -0.32 -3.00
C ALA A 82 -12.78 -0.89 -1.58
N TYR A 83 -13.22 -2.14 -1.44
CA TYR A 83 -13.38 -2.82 -0.14
C TYR A 83 -12.67 -4.16 -0.18
N GLY A 84 -11.88 -4.46 0.85
CA GLY A 84 -11.02 -5.64 0.85
C GLY A 84 -9.67 -5.46 0.14
N ASN A 85 -9.44 -4.30 -0.48
CA ASN A 85 -8.14 -3.92 -1.05
C ASN A 85 -7.31 -3.23 0.05
N PHE A 86 -6.32 -3.93 0.63
CA PHE A 86 -5.49 -3.46 1.75
C PHE A 86 -4.02 -3.27 1.32
#